data_AF-A0A2M8P722-F1
#
_entry.id   AF-A0A2M8P722-F1
#
_cell.length_a   1.000
_cell.length_b   1.000
_cell.length_c   1.000
_cell.angle_alpha   90.00
_cell.angle_beta   90.00
_cell.angle_gamma   90.00
#
_symmetry.space_group_name_H-M   'P 1'
#
loop_
_entity.id
_entity.type
_entity.pdbx_description
1 polymer ?
#
loop_
_entity_poly.entity_id
_entity_poly.type
_entity_poly.pdbx_seq_one_letter_code
_entity_poly.pdbx_strand_id
1 'polypeptide(L)'
;RPGMYIGSTDTRGLHECVREIVDNSVDESFAGTATNVWVYIHNDGFITIRDNGRGIPTDKHKSGKSALEVTMTKLHAGGKFGGGAYKVSGGLHGVGAAVVNALSTYFRVIVLRDGVAYYQEYSKGEPKKDVQKATQE
;
A
#
# COMPACT_ATOMS: atom_id res chain seq x y z
N ARG A 1 10.45 -7.93 14.97
CA ARG A 1 11.83 -7.40 14.75
C ARG A 1 11.79 -6.31 13.67
N PRO A 2 11.30 -5.09 13.98
CA PRO A 2 11.10 -4.05 12.96
C PRO A 2 12.38 -3.61 12.25
N GLY A 3 13.51 -3.54 12.97
CA GLY A 3 14.78 -3.07 12.39
C GLY A 3 15.32 -3.90 11.22
N MET A 4 14.90 -5.15 11.05
CA MET A 4 15.24 -5.95 9.85
C MET A 4 14.56 -5.41 8.58
N TYR A 5 13.40 -4.77 8.71
CA TYR A 5 12.59 -4.31 7.59
C TYR A 5 12.67 -2.80 7.39
N ILE A 6 12.71 -2.03 8.49
CA ILE A 6 12.72 -0.55 8.45
C ILE A 6 14.01 0.07 8.99
N GLY A 7 15.06 -0.73 9.20
CA GLY A 7 16.37 -0.30 9.68
C GLY A 7 16.44 0.03 11.18
N SER A 8 15.54 0.87 11.69
CA SER A 8 15.48 1.29 13.09
C SER A 8 14.04 1.47 13.57
N THR A 9 13.84 1.73 14.87
CA THR A 9 12.54 2.12 15.46
C THR A 9 12.58 3.54 16.03
N ASP A 10 13.53 4.35 15.55
CA ASP A 10 13.56 5.79 15.79
C ASP A 10 12.90 6.53 14.61
N THR A 11 13.10 7.85 14.54
CA THR A 11 12.54 8.69 13.47
C THR A 11 12.93 8.25 12.07
N ARG A 12 14.11 7.63 11.87
CA ARG A 12 14.54 7.13 10.55
C ARG A 12 13.64 6.01 10.07
N GLY A 13 13.34 5.04 10.95
CA GLY A 13 12.40 3.96 10.65
C GLY A 13 10.97 4.43 10.44
N LEU A 14 10.55 5.50 11.13
CA LEU A 14 9.27 6.14 10.84
C LEU A 14 9.23 6.71 9.41
N HIS A 15 10.25 7.46 9.01
CA HIS A 15 10.35 8.01 7.65
C HIS A 15 10.49 6.91 6.59
N GLU A 16 11.13 5.79 6.92
CA GLU A 16 11.19 4.59 6.08
C GLU A 16 9.79 4.06 5.75
N CYS A 17 8.90 3.97 6.75
CA CYS A 17 7.51 3.55 6.52
C CYS A 17 6.78 4.49 5.55
N VAL A 18 7.00 5.79 5.65
CA VAL A 18 6.41 6.78 4.74
C VAL A 18 6.99 6.60 3.34
N ARG A 19 8.31 6.45 3.23
CA ARG A 19 9.01 6.28 1.96
C ARG A 19 8.52 5.04 1.21
N GLU A 20 8.34 3.91 1.91
CA GLU A 20 7.84 2.68 1.29
C GLU A 20 6.48 2.85 0.59
N ILE A 21 5.57 3.65 1.15
CA ILE A 21 4.28 3.92 0.51
C ILE A 21 4.42 4.93 -0.62
N VAL A 22 5.26 5.97 -0.46
CA VAL A 22 5.56 6.94 -1.54
C VAL A 22 6.20 6.25 -2.73
N ASP A 23 7.17 5.36 -2.52
CA ASP A 23 7.87 4.63 -3.57
C ASP A 23 6.91 3.75 -4.38
N ASN A 24 5.91 3.14 -3.71
CA ASN A 24 4.85 2.41 -4.41
C ASN A 24 4.02 3.31 -5.34
N SER A 25 3.71 4.54 -4.91
CA SER A 25 3.03 5.54 -5.74
C SER A 25 3.91 6.05 -6.88
N VAL A 26 5.21 6.27 -6.65
CA VAL A 26 6.17 6.66 -7.69
C VAL A 26 6.35 5.56 -8.74
N ASP A 27 6.31 4.30 -8.35
CA ASP A 27 6.39 3.17 -9.28
C ASP A 27 5.21 3.13 -10.27
N GLU A 28 4.02 3.62 -9.89
CA GLU A 28 2.92 3.86 -10.86
C GLU A 28 3.28 4.96 -11.86
N SER A 29 4.05 5.97 -11.45
CA SER A 29 4.51 7.00 -12.37
C SER A 29 5.55 6.46 -13.35
N PHE A 30 6.48 5.62 -12.89
CA PHE A 30 7.43 4.92 -13.77
C PHE A 30 6.75 3.94 -14.73
N ALA A 31 5.59 3.40 -14.36
CA ALA A 31 4.74 2.62 -15.25
C ALA A 31 3.92 3.47 -16.24
N GLY A 32 4.00 4.80 -16.16
CA GLY A 32 3.29 5.75 -17.02
C GLY A 32 1.81 5.91 -16.67
N THR A 33 1.38 5.50 -15.48
CA THR A 33 -0.04 5.47 -15.09
C THR A 33 -0.41 6.51 -14.03
N ALA A 34 0.54 6.96 -13.23
CA ALA A 34 0.37 8.10 -12.33
C ALA A 34 1.12 9.35 -12.83
N THR A 35 0.46 10.50 -12.72
CA THR A 35 1.06 11.83 -13.00
C THR A 35 1.26 12.64 -11.74
N ASN A 36 0.59 12.30 -10.65
CA ASN A 36 0.66 13.04 -9.39
C ASN A 36 0.72 12.07 -8.20
N VAL A 37 1.57 12.42 -7.24
CA VAL A 37 1.61 11.82 -5.91
C VAL A 37 1.47 12.96 -4.90
N TRP A 38 0.53 12.83 -3.97
CA TRP A 38 0.28 13.78 -2.90
C TRP A 38 0.60 13.14 -1.56
N VAL A 39 1.28 13.89 -0.69
CA VAL A 39 1.56 13.50 0.69
C VAL A 39 0.95 14.54 1.62
N TYR A 40 0.07 14.10 2.51
CA TYR A 40 -0.58 14.93 3.52
C TYR A 40 -0.13 14.46 4.89
N ILE A 41 0.43 15.37 5.69
CA ILE A 41 0.76 15.13 7.10
C ILE A 41 -0.31 15.84 7.91
N HIS A 42 -1.07 15.09 8.69
CA HIS A 42 -2.20 15.60 9.46
C HIS A 42 -1.75 15.96 10.88
N ASN A 43 -2.46 16.91 11.50
CA ASN A 43 -2.15 17.37 12.86
C ASN A 43 -2.43 16.32 13.94
N ASP A 44 -3.22 15.29 13.62
CA ASP A 44 -3.59 14.17 14.49
C ASP A 44 -2.60 12.99 14.40
N GLY A 45 -1.50 13.17 13.67
CA GLY A 45 -0.44 12.17 13.53
C GLY A 45 -0.65 11.17 12.39
N PHE A 46 -1.73 11.28 11.61
CA PHE A 46 -1.88 10.49 10.38
C PHE A 46 -1.05 11.05 9.23
N ILE A 47 -0.67 10.17 8.30
CA ILE A 47 -0.09 10.53 7.02
C ILE A 47 -0.94 9.87 5.93
N THR A 48 -1.39 10.64 4.94
CA THR A 48 -2.07 10.14 3.76
C THR A 48 -1.17 10.30 2.55
N ILE A 49 -0.95 9.19 1.85
CA ILE A 49 -0.27 9.19 0.55
C ILE A 49 -1.31 8.78 -0.49
N ARG A 50 -1.44 9.60 -1.53
CA ARG A 50 -2.40 9.41 -2.62
C ARG A 50 -1.67 9.52 -3.94
N ASP A 51 -1.99 8.64 -4.87
CA ASP A 51 -1.64 8.78 -6.28
C ASP A 51 -2.90 8.72 -7.15
N ASN A 52 -2.72 9.00 -8.43
CA ASN A 52 -3.73 8.80 -9.47
C ASN A 52 -3.36 7.67 -10.44
N GLY A 53 -2.65 6.65 -9.94
CA GLY A 53 -2.28 5.46 -10.71
C GLY A 53 -3.45 4.51 -10.97
N ARG A 54 -3.12 3.26 -11.35
CA ARG A 54 -4.12 2.25 -11.74
C ARG A 54 -5.03 1.78 -10.61
N GLY A 55 -4.61 1.98 -9.35
CA GLY A 55 -5.22 1.37 -8.17
C GLY A 55 -4.93 -0.14 -8.04
N ILE A 56 -4.73 -0.59 -6.80
CA ILE A 56 -4.45 -2.00 -6.48
C ILE A 56 -5.66 -2.87 -6.86
N PRO A 57 -5.50 -4.01 -7.54
CA PRO A 57 -6.65 -4.87 -7.88
C PRO A 57 -7.43 -5.33 -6.63
N THR A 58 -8.76 -5.25 -6.71
CA THR A 58 -9.66 -5.54 -5.58
C THR A 58 -10.38 -6.89 -5.72
N ASP A 59 -10.28 -7.54 -6.88
CA ASP A 59 -10.93 -8.81 -7.15
C ASP A 59 -10.35 -9.93 -6.29
N LYS A 60 -11.22 -10.88 -5.89
CA LYS A 60 -10.82 -12.06 -5.14
C LYS A 60 -10.04 -13.02 -6.03
N HIS A 61 -8.89 -13.47 -5.55
CA HIS A 61 -8.11 -14.53 -6.16
C HIS A 61 -8.65 -15.93 -5.75
N LYS A 62 -8.14 -17.01 -6.37
CA LYS A 62 -8.46 -18.41 -6.00
C LYS A 62 -8.23 -18.74 -4.52
N SER A 63 -7.39 -17.96 -3.84
CA SER A 63 -7.15 -18.05 -2.39
C SER A 63 -8.28 -17.48 -1.53
N GLY A 64 -9.34 -16.93 -2.12
CA GLY A 64 -10.47 -16.31 -1.42
C GLY A 64 -10.23 -14.87 -0.93
N LYS A 65 -9.00 -14.37 -1.08
CA LYS A 65 -8.57 -13.02 -0.67
C LYS A 65 -8.33 -12.12 -1.88
N SER A 66 -8.59 -10.81 -1.72
CA SER A 66 -8.32 -9.82 -2.77
C SER A 66 -6.82 -9.58 -2.93
N ALA A 67 -6.38 -9.09 -4.10
CA ALA A 67 -4.99 -8.69 -4.27
C ALA A 67 -4.62 -7.51 -3.34
N LEU A 68 -5.57 -6.62 -3.05
CA LEU A 68 -5.42 -5.59 -2.01
C LEU A 68 -5.05 -6.20 -0.65
N GLU A 69 -5.84 -7.16 -0.15
CA GLU A 69 -5.56 -7.78 1.15
C GLU A 69 -4.21 -8.50 1.14
N VAL A 70 -3.93 -9.26 0.07
CA VAL A 70 -2.67 -9.99 -0.07
C VAL A 70 -1.46 -9.04 -0.03
N THR A 71 -1.54 -7.91 -0.75
CA THR A 71 -0.46 -6.90 -0.78
C THR A 71 -0.21 -6.30 0.61
N MET A 72 -1.26 -6.14 1.41
CA MET A 72 -1.16 -5.52 2.74
C MET A 72 -0.85 -6.51 3.86
N THR A 73 -1.00 -7.82 3.65
CA THR A 73 -0.92 -8.83 4.73
C THR A 73 0.15 -9.90 4.51
N LYS A 74 0.64 -10.09 3.28
CA LYS A 74 1.63 -11.11 2.96
C LYS A 74 2.96 -10.49 2.54
N LEU A 75 4.03 -10.94 3.20
CA LEU A 75 5.39 -10.66 2.75
C LEU A 75 5.68 -11.41 1.45
N HIS A 76 6.50 -10.80 0.59
CA HIS A 76 6.89 -11.31 -0.72
C HIS A 76 5.70 -11.50 -1.67
N ALA A 77 4.68 -10.66 -1.53
CA ALA A 77 3.51 -10.64 -2.42
C ALA A 77 3.44 -9.28 -3.13
N GLY A 78 3.34 -9.30 -4.46
CA GLY A 78 3.24 -8.08 -5.25
C GLY A 78 3.31 -8.31 -6.76
N GLY A 79 2.84 -7.34 -7.55
CA GLY A 79 2.86 -7.40 -9.02
C GLY A 79 4.21 -7.02 -9.66
N LYS A 80 5.21 -6.69 -8.85
CA LYS A 80 6.53 -6.20 -9.29
C LYS A 80 7.52 -7.33 -9.62
N PHE A 81 7.14 -8.59 -9.37
CA PHE A 81 7.94 -9.75 -9.75
C PHE A 81 7.74 -10.09 -11.24
N GLY A 82 8.84 -10.29 -11.97
CA GLY A 82 8.80 -10.86 -13.33
C GLY A 82 8.57 -9.88 -14.48
N GLY A 83 8.73 -8.56 -14.27
CA GLY A 83 8.83 -7.56 -15.35
C GLY A 83 7.55 -7.26 -16.16
N GLY A 84 6.41 -7.85 -15.79
CA GLY A 84 5.15 -7.68 -16.50
C GLY A 84 4.47 -6.33 -16.21
N ALA A 85 4.03 -6.13 -14.96
CA ALA A 85 3.22 -4.95 -14.60
C ALA A 85 4.04 -3.65 -14.43
N TYR A 86 5.35 -3.79 -14.19
CA TYR A 86 6.31 -2.69 -14.05
C TYR A 86 7.61 -3.04 -14.79
N LYS A 87 7.99 -2.23 -15.77
CA LYS A 87 9.27 -2.41 -16.51
C LYS A 87 10.46 -1.90 -15.72
N VAL A 88 10.26 -0.88 -14.87
CA VAL A 88 11.22 -0.33 -13.91
C VAL A 88 10.44 -0.04 -12.63
N SER A 89 10.96 -0.47 -11.48
CA SER A 89 10.40 -0.15 -10.16
C SER A 89 11.50 -0.04 -9.12
N GLY A 90 11.36 0.88 -8.17
CA GLY A 90 12.21 0.97 -6.98
C GLY A 90 11.91 -0.15 -5.98
N GLY A 91 10.65 -0.57 -5.87
CA GLY A 91 10.24 -1.69 -5.03
C GLY A 91 10.44 -3.05 -5.71
N LEU A 92 11.23 -3.95 -5.10
CA LEU A 92 11.49 -5.30 -5.65
C LEU A 92 11.21 -6.44 -4.68
N HIS A 93 11.07 -6.16 -3.38
CA HIS A 93 10.98 -7.22 -2.36
C HIS A 93 9.55 -7.68 -2.08
N GLY A 94 8.53 -6.88 -2.42
CA GLY A 94 7.13 -7.18 -2.12
C GLY A 94 6.82 -7.24 -0.62
N VAL A 95 7.49 -6.42 0.19
CA VAL A 95 7.33 -6.41 1.66
C VAL A 95 6.89 -5.06 2.23
N GLY A 96 7.20 -3.94 1.56
CA GLY A 96 7.07 -2.59 2.11
C GLY A 96 5.71 -2.27 2.72
N ALA A 97 4.64 -2.31 1.91
CA ALA A 97 3.29 -1.97 2.38
C ALA A 97 2.79 -2.90 3.51
N ALA A 98 3.11 -4.20 3.44
CA ALA A 98 2.75 -5.15 4.49
C ALA A 98 3.49 -4.88 5.81
N VAL A 99 4.76 -4.47 5.74
CA VAL A 99 5.53 -4.04 6.91
C VAL A 99 4.95 -2.76 7.52
N VAL A 100 4.63 -1.76 6.69
CA VAL A 100 4.00 -0.51 7.16
C VAL A 100 2.67 -0.81 7.85
N ASN A 101 1.83 -1.66 7.25
CA ASN A 101 0.58 -2.11 7.87
C ASN A 101 0.83 -2.82 9.20
N ALA A 102 1.77 -3.75 9.26
CA ALA A 102 2.11 -4.48 10.50
C ALA A 102 2.57 -3.56 11.63
N LEU A 103 3.25 -2.46 11.31
CA LEU A 103 3.76 -1.49 12.29
C LEU A 103 2.76 -0.37 12.63
N SER A 104 1.62 -0.31 11.95
CA SER A 104 0.60 0.72 12.16
C SER A 104 -0.48 0.26 13.12
N THR A 105 -0.85 1.11 14.09
CA THR A 105 -2.03 0.86 14.95
C THR A 105 -3.34 0.94 14.17
N TYR A 106 -3.36 1.73 13.10
CA TYR A 106 -4.44 1.83 12.13
C TYR A 106 -3.87 2.08 10.74
N PHE A 107 -4.37 1.34 9.75
CA PHE A 107 -4.02 1.53 8.35
C PHE A 107 -5.27 1.37 7.49
N ARG A 108 -5.53 2.32 6.60
CA ARG A 108 -6.67 2.27 5.66
C ARG A 108 -6.15 2.49 4.26
N VAL A 109 -6.56 1.62 3.35
CA VAL A 109 -6.27 1.74 1.92
C VAL A 109 -7.57 1.99 1.20
N ILE A 110 -7.61 3.03 0.37
CA ILE A 110 -8.71 3.35 -0.52
C ILE A 110 -8.21 3.18 -1.94
N VAL A 111 -8.97 2.44 -2.75
CA VAL A 111 -8.66 2.19 -4.16
C VAL A 111 -9.83 2.70 -4.99
N LEU A 112 -9.55 3.60 -5.94
CA LEU A 112 -10.49 3.94 -7.00
C LEU A 112 -10.12 3.15 -8.24
N ARG A 113 -11.01 2.28 -8.71
CA ARG A 113 -10.79 1.45 -9.90
C ARG A 113 -12.11 1.18 -10.61
N ASP A 114 -12.12 1.27 -11.93
CA ASP A 114 -13.30 1.01 -12.77
C ASP A 114 -14.54 1.82 -12.35
N GLY A 115 -14.31 3.07 -11.95
CA GLY A 115 -15.37 4.00 -11.50
C GLY A 115 -15.93 3.71 -10.10
N VAL A 116 -15.39 2.72 -9.38
CA VAL A 116 -15.84 2.33 -8.04
C VAL A 116 -14.73 2.56 -7.02
N ALA A 117 -15.08 3.17 -5.90
CA ALA A 117 -14.19 3.29 -4.77
C ALA A 117 -14.35 2.08 -3.85
N TYR A 118 -13.23 1.51 -3.41
CA TYR A 118 -13.15 0.41 -2.48
C TYR A 118 -12.25 0.79 -1.31
N TYR A 119 -12.44 0.16 -0.16
CA TYR A 119 -11.53 0.32 0.95
C TYR A 119 -11.34 -0.98 1.74
N GLN A 120 -10.21 -1.07 2.42
CA GLN A 120 -9.96 -2.04 3.47
C GLN A 120 -9.20 -1.38 4.61
N GLU A 121 -9.55 -1.76 5.84
CA GLU A 121 -8.93 -1.26 7.06
C GLU A 121 -8.21 -2.37 7.79
N TYR A 122 -7.15 -2.00 8.49
CA TYR A 122 -6.29 -2.91 9.23
C TYR A 122 -5.93 -2.33 10.60
N SER A 123 -5.49 -3.21 11.49
CA SER A 123 -4.92 -2.87 12.78
C SER A 123 -3.77 -3.82 13.07
N LYS A 124 -2.53 -3.30 13.16
CA LYS A 124 -1.32 -4.08 13.42
C LYS A 124 -1.15 -5.25 12.43
N GLY A 125 -1.36 -4.98 11.14
CA GLY A 125 -1.26 -5.98 10.07
C GLY A 125 -2.55 -6.76 9.78
N GLU A 126 -3.49 -6.82 10.73
CA GLU A 126 -4.67 -7.67 10.60
C GLU A 126 -5.84 -6.93 9.91
N PRO A 127 -6.46 -7.50 8.86
CA PRO A 127 -7.62 -6.91 8.22
C PRO A 127 -8.83 -6.92 9.16
N LYS A 128 -9.49 -5.77 9.32
CA LYS A 128 -10.72 -5.67 10.14
C LYS A 128 -11.93 -6.33 9.47
N LYS A 129 -11.99 -6.26 8.15
CA LYS A 129 -13.04 -6.83 7.28
C LYS A 129 -12.45 -7.14 5.90
N ASP A 130 -13.17 -7.95 5.12
CA ASP A 130 -12.94 -8.07 3.67
C ASP A 130 -13.13 -6.70 2.99
N VAL A 131 -12.54 -6.52 1.80
CA VAL A 131 -12.68 -5.29 0.98
C VAL A 131 -14.15 -4.89 0.83
N GLN A 132 -14.44 -3.62 1.12
CA GLN A 132 -15.78 -3.02 1.02
C GLN A 132 -15.81 -1.96 -0.09
N LYS A 133 -17.00 -1.68 -0.64
CA LYS A 133 -17.19 -0.47 -1.46
C LYS A 133 -17.19 0.76 -0.54
N ALA A 134 -16.45 1.79 -0.92
CA ALA A 134 -16.52 3.09 -0.26
C ALA A 134 -17.73 3.87 -0.80
N THR A 135 -18.55 4.38 0.10
CA THR A 135 -19.56 5.40 -0.21
C THR A 135 -18.95 6.78 -0.01
N GLN A 136 -19.54 7.80 -0.61
CA GLN A 136 -19.00 9.15 -0.64
C GLN A 136 -19.18 9.94 0.67
N GLU A 137 -19.35 9.24 1.80
CA GLU A 137 -19.55 9.84 3.13
C GLU A 137 -18.24 9.95 3.92
#